data_AF-A0A354M2H1-F1
#
_entry.id   AF-A0A354M2H1-F1
#
_cell.length_a   1.000
_cell.length_b   1.000
_cell.length_c   1.000
_cell.angle_alpha   90.00
_cell.angle_beta   90.00
_cell.angle_gamma   90.00
#
_symmetry.space_group_name_H-M   'P 1'
#
loop_
_entity.id
_entity.type
_entity.pdbx_description
1 polymer ?
#
loop_
_entity_poly.entity_id
_entity_poly.type
_entity_poly.pdbx_seq_one_letter_code
_entity_poly.pdbx_strand_id
1 'polypeptide(L)' 'AMLFVSAKVSQLALLPQGRVEATRRAKAMVAKMDELGFGNCTNTGACEAECPKNISISNIARLNREFISAKLKD' A
#
# COMPACT_ATOMS: atom_id res chain seq x y z
N ALA A 1 6.61 -7.04 -3.69
CA ALA A 1 6.64 -6.27 -2.42
C ALA A 1 5.34 -5.53 -2.08
N MET A 2 4.37 -5.41 -3.01
CA MET A 2 3.17 -4.60 -2.81
C MET A 2 2.35 -4.99 -1.57
N LEU A 3 2.22 -6.28 -1.24
CA LEU A 3 1.50 -6.71 -0.03
C LEU A 3 2.11 -6.10 1.25
N PHE A 4 3.42 -6.18 1.40
CA PHE A 4 4.13 -5.60 2.55
C PHE A 4 4.01 -4.07 2.61
N VAL A 5 4.25 -3.40 1.49
CA VAL A 5 4.13 -1.93 1.39
C VAL A 5 2.71 -1.48 1.75
N SER A 6 1.71 -2.16 1.21
CA SER A 6 0.30 -1.86 1.46
C SER A 6 -0.09 -2.07 2.92
N ALA A 7 0.42 -3.12 3.57
CA ALA A 7 0.22 -3.36 4.99
C ALA A 7 0.82 -2.23 5.83
N LYS A 8 2.02 -1.75 5.46
CA LYS A 8 2.66 -0.64 6.18
C LYS A 8 1.90 0.68 6.02
N VAL A 9 1.35 0.95 4.84
CA VAL A 9 0.50 2.12 4.62
C VAL A 9 -0.82 2.00 5.40
N SER A 10 -1.46 0.83 5.34
CA SER A 10 -2.69 0.52 6.08
C SER A 10 -2.56 0.68 7.59
N GLN A 11 -1.40 0.34 8.16
CA GLN A 11 -1.13 0.46 9.60
C GLN A 11 -1.46 1.87 10.11
N LEU A 12 -1.07 2.91 9.37
CA LEU A 12 -1.33 4.30 9.75
C LEU A 12 -2.60 4.86 9.12
N ALA A 13 -3.04 4.35 7.96
CA ALA A 13 -4.27 4.81 7.31
C ALA A 13 -5.53 4.52 8.17
N LEU A 14 -5.49 3.49 9.00
CA LEU A 14 -6.57 3.13 9.92
C LEU A 14 -6.61 3.99 11.20
N LEU A 15 -5.59 4.82 11.43
CA LEU A 15 -5.46 5.62 12.63
C LEU A 15 -5.77 7.10 12.32
N PRO A 16 -6.49 7.83 13.20
CA PRO A 16 -6.72 9.26 13.03
C PRO A 16 -5.41 10.06 12.85
N GLN A 17 -4.36 9.69 13.59
CA GLN A 17 -3.05 10.34 13.56
C GLN A 17 -2.38 10.23 12.18
N GLY A 18 -2.65 9.16 11.43
CA GLY A 18 -2.05 8.93 10.12
C GLY A 18 -2.68 9.73 8.99
N ARG A 19 -3.77 10.46 9.23
CA ARG A 19 -4.54 11.19 8.19
C ARG A 19 -3.76 12.37 7.61
N VAL A 20 -3.08 13.14 8.45
CA VAL A 20 -2.34 14.35 8.03
C VAL A 20 -1.29 14.03 6.97
N GLU A 21 -0.63 12.87 7.11
CA GLU A 21 0.45 12.44 6.20
C GLU A 21 0.01 11.42 5.15
N ALA A 22 -1.28 11.08 5.06
CA ALA A 22 -1.76 9.95 4.25
C ALA A 22 -1.37 10.07 2.77
N THR A 23 -1.66 11.22 2.16
CA THR A 23 -1.33 11.52 0.75
C THR A 23 0.18 11.42 0.50
N ARG A 24 1.00 12.05 1.34
CA ARG A 24 2.46 12.03 1.23
C ARG A 24 3.02 10.62 1.40
N ARG A 25 2.52 9.88 2.40
CA ARG A 25 2.95 8.51 2.71
C ARG A 25 2.64 7.55 1.57
N ALA A 26 1.42 7.57 1.03
CA ALA A 26 1.04 6.69 -0.07
C ALA A 26 1.94 6.92 -1.31
N LYS A 27 2.14 8.18 -1.71
CA LYS A 27 3.02 8.53 -2.84
C LYS A 27 4.47 8.11 -2.62
N ALA A 28 5.04 8.44 -1.45
CA ALA A 28 6.44 8.14 -1.16
C ALA A 28 6.71 6.63 -1.10
N MET A 29 5.81 5.86 -0.50
CA MET A 29 5.96 4.40 -0.39
C MET A 29 5.83 3.70 -1.74
N VAL A 30 4.89 4.13 -2.60
CA VAL A 30 4.74 3.60 -3.96
C VAL A 30 5.94 3.98 -4.82
N ALA A 31 6.35 5.26 -4.81
CA ALA A 31 7.52 5.72 -5.56
C ALA A 31 8.79 4.93 -5.18
N LYS A 32 9.01 4.66 -3.90
CA LYS A 32 10.16 3.86 -3.47
C LYS A 32 10.05 2.39 -3.89
N MET A 33 8.84 1.81 -3.87
CA MET A 33 8.60 0.45 -4.33
C MET A 33 8.91 0.31 -5.83
N ASP A 34 8.52 1.30 -6.62
CA ASP A 34 8.79 1.37 -8.06
C ASP A 34 10.28 1.61 -8.35
N GLU A 35 10.93 2.52 -7.62
CA GLU A 35 12.38 2.79 -7.71
C GLU A 35 13.21 1.52 -7.48
N LEU A 36 12.79 0.67 -6.53
CA LEU A 36 13.46 -0.59 -6.21
C LEU A 36 13.07 -1.74 -7.14
N GLY A 37 12.21 -1.51 -8.14
CA GLY A 37 11.87 -2.50 -9.16
C GLY A 37 11.01 -3.67 -8.68
N PHE A 38 10.28 -3.52 -7.56
CA PHE A 38 9.49 -4.62 -6.99
C PHE A 38 8.21 -4.96 -7.76
N GLY A 39 7.81 -4.11 -8.70
CA GLY A 39 6.63 -4.30 -9.55
C GLY A 39 5.28 -4.15 -8.84
N ASN A 40 4.22 -4.29 -9.63
CA ASN A 40 2.83 -4.11 -9.22
C ASN A 40 2.08 -5.45 -9.02
N CYS A 41 0.94 -5.40 -8.33
CA CYS A 41 0.08 -6.56 -8.12
C CYS A 41 -0.54 -7.04 -9.44
N THR A 42 -0.47 -8.35 -9.69
CA THR A 42 -1.09 -9.04 -10.84
C THR A 42 -2.36 -9.80 -10.46
N ASN A 43 -2.85 -9.65 -9.23
CA ASN A 43 -4.06 -10.28 -8.69
C ASN A 43 -4.05 -11.82 -8.66
N THR A 44 -2.87 -12.44 -8.62
CA THR A 44 -2.73 -13.92 -8.52
C THR A 44 -3.05 -14.46 -7.12
N GLY A 45 -3.00 -13.64 -6.07
CA GLY A 45 -3.24 -14.05 -4.69
C GLY A 45 -2.09 -14.78 -4.00
N ALA A 46 -1.03 -15.16 -4.72
CA ALA A 46 0.10 -15.93 -4.18
C ALA A 46 0.77 -15.24 -2.97
N CYS A 47 0.87 -13.91 -2.97
CA CYS A 47 1.51 -13.18 -1.88
C CYS A 47 0.80 -13.29 -0.53
N GLU A 48 -0.54 -13.42 -0.51
CA GLU A 48 -1.32 -13.60 0.73
C GLU A 48 -1.24 -15.05 1.20
N ALA A 49 -1.35 -16.01 0.27
CA ALA A 49 -1.25 -17.44 0.56
C ALA A 49 0.09 -17.84 1.20
N GLU A 50 1.19 -17.26 0.72
CA GLU A 50 2.54 -17.54 1.22
C GLU A 50 2.95 -16.67 2.42
N CYS A 51 2.11 -15.72 2.86
CA CYS A 51 2.52 -14.76 3.88
C CYS A 51 2.53 -15.40 5.27
N PRO A 52 3.69 -15.53 5.96
CA PRO A 52 3.75 -16.12 7.30
C PRO A 52 3.09 -15.26 8.38
N LYS A 53 2.70 -14.03 8.04
CA LYS A 53 2.00 -13.08 8.92
C LYS A 53 0.52 -12.93 8.58
N ASN A 54 0.00 -13.75 7.65
CA ASN A 54 -1.41 -13.74 7.24
C ASN A 54 -1.90 -12.33 6.85
N ILE A 55 -1.04 -11.56 6.16
CA ILE A 55 -1.41 -10.22 5.71
C ILE A 55 -2.41 -10.36 4.57
N SER A 56 -3.58 -9.76 4.73
CA SER A 56 -4.61 -9.84 3.71
C SER A 56 -4.35 -8.92 2.51
N ILE A 57 -4.71 -9.38 1.29
CA ILE A 57 -4.71 -8.58 0.06
C ILE A 57 -5.63 -7.34 0.13
N SER A 58 -6.56 -7.29 1.08
CA SER A 58 -7.38 -6.10 1.35
C SER A 58 -6.54 -4.85 1.64
N ASN A 59 -5.32 -5.02 2.16
CA ASN A 59 -4.36 -3.92 2.34
C ASN A 59 -3.95 -3.30 1.00
N ILE A 60 -3.74 -4.10 -0.04
CA ILE A 60 -3.39 -3.63 -1.39
C ILE A 60 -4.53 -2.78 -1.94
N ALA A 61 -5.78 -3.23 -1.77
CA ALA A 61 -6.94 -2.45 -2.17
C ALA A 61 -7.01 -1.09 -1.45
N ARG A 62 -6.68 -1.03 -0.14
CA ARG A 62 -6.62 0.23 0.61
C ARG A 62 -5.51 1.14 0.10
N LEU A 63 -4.30 0.61 -0.10
CA LEU A 63 -3.17 1.36 -0.67
C LEU A 63 -3.55 2.00 -2.01
N ASN A 64 -4.17 1.23 -2.92
CA ASN A 64 -4.55 1.72 -4.23
C ASN A 64 -5.56 2.88 -4.13
N ARG A 65 -6.55 2.79 -3.23
CA ARG A 65 -7.49 3.90 -2.99
C ARG A 65 -6.81 5.14 -2.43
N GLU A 66 -5.93 4.97 -1.46
CA GLU A 66 -5.13 6.07 -0.89
C GLU A 66 -4.27 6.74 -1.96
N PHE A 67 -3.59 5.94 -2.80
CA PHE A 67 -2.73 6.45 -3.86
C PHE A 67 -3.53 7.17 -4.96
N ILE A 68 -4.67 6.63 -5.39
CA ILE A 68 -5.55 7.28 -6.37
C ILE A 68 -6.11 8.59 -5.80
N SER A 69 -6.63 8.58 -4.57
CA SER A 69 -7.11 9.79 -3.91
C SER A 69 -6.00 10.84 -3.77
N ALA A 70 -4.77 10.40 -3.50
CA ALA A 70 -3.61 11.26 -3.39
C ALA A 70 -3.21 11.87 -4.75
N LYS A 71 -3.30 11.10 -5.84
CA LYS A 71 -3.04 11.55 -7.23
C LYS A 71 -4.10 12.53 -7.74
N LEU A 72 -5.36 12.36 -7.35
CA LEU A 72 -6.47 13.25 -7.75
C LEU A 72 -6.48 14.60 -7.00
N LYS A 73 -5.63 14.76 -5.98
CA LYS A 73 -5.46 16.01 -5.21
C LYS A 73 -4.24 16.84 -5.64
N ASP A 74 -3.47 16.34 -6.61
CA ASP A 74 -2.43 17.13 -7.29
C ASP A 74 -3.08 18.18 -8.21
#